data_AF-A0A1B9P2D1-F1
#
_entry.id   AF-A0A1B9P2D1-F1
#
_cell.length_a   1.000
_cell.length_b   1.000
_cell.length_c   1.000
_cell.angle_alpha   90.00
_cell.angle_beta   90.00
_cell.angle_gamma   90.00
#
_symmetry.space_group_name_H-M   'P 1'
#
loop_
_entity.id
_entity.type
_entity.pdbx_description
1 polymer ?
#
loop_
_entity_poly.entity_id
_entity_poly.type
_entity_poly.pdbx_seq_one_letter_code
_entity_poly.pdbx_strand_id
1 'polypeptide(L)'
;MDQTSRRHLLTSGLFLSLCFIYARGFYQLALSSITMAVLITLVLPVLFSPLIKRVENHQEIKRILILESGFNFICILALTDFIYKGAIDTLFVVFFIIQAGGFIAVQIKKKAFLSLPSSLCLSVAITIWIINGNQTELLGDGKLLIFGLAVPWQLKGIYFAWLAQVLLNEYRHILPKLTILLVHIASLSVALMAEDFFHARIVTASHLLFLSLCFDLKSRSWGGEDFAISQRINVMMLNINIANLFSRVCSLLCLILVIHLILITLN
;
A
#
# COMPACT_ATOMS: atom_id res chain seq x y z
N MET A 1 -30.49 12.38 -7.54
CA MET A 1 -29.56 11.24 -7.40
C MET A 1 -30.40 9.97 -7.36
N ASP A 2 -30.24 9.09 -8.35
CA ASP A 2 -31.03 7.85 -8.48
C ASP A 2 -30.86 6.92 -7.26
N GLN A 3 -31.88 6.11 -6.92
CA GLN A 3 -31.86 5.17 -5.80
C GLN A 3 -30.70 4.17 -5.90
N THR A 4 -30.39 3.72 -7.11
CA THR A 4 -29.26 2.84 -7.42
C THR A 4 -27.92 3.51 -7.07
N SER A 5 -27.76 4.79 -7.44
CA SER A 5 -26.55 5.56 -7.13
C SER A 5 -26.38 5.79 -5.62
N ARG A 6 -27.48 5.99 -4.87
CA ARG A 6 -27.45 6.07 -3.40
C ARG A 6 -26.98 4.76 -2.76
N ARG A 7 -27.50 3.62 -3.22
CA ARG A 7 -27.09 2.29 -2.73
C ARG A 7 -25.61 2.02 -2.97
N HIS A 8 -25.08 2.37 -4.15
CA HIS A 8 -23.66 2.20 -4.46
C HIS A 8 -22.76 3.05 -3.56
N LEU A 9 -23.14 4.31 -3.33
CA LEU A 9 -22.40 5.19 -2.41
C LEU A 9 -22.42 4.64 -0.98
N LEU A 10 -23.59 4.21 -0.50
CA LEU A 10 -23.76 3.68 0.85
C LEU A 10 -22.99 2.37 1.05
N THR A 11 -23.08 1.42 0.12
CA THR A 11 -22.34 0.16 0.22
C THR A 11 -20.82 0.37 0.14
N SER A 12 -20.35 1.27 -0.74
CA SER A 12 -18.94 1.65 -0.82
C SER A 12 -18.45 2.34 0.45
N GLY A 13 -19.25 3.28 0.98
CA GLY A 13 -18.95 3.99 2.22
C GLY A 13 -18.88 3.05 3.43
N LEU A 14 -19.88 2.18 3.59
CA LEU A 14 -19.89 1.17 4.65
C LEU A 14 -18.70 0.22 4.53
N PHE A 15 -18.39 -0.26 3.32
CA PHE A 15 -17.26 -1.14 3.10
C PHE A 15 -15.92 -0.46 3.43
N LEU A 16 -15.76 0.81 3.04
CA LEU A 16 -14.59 1.61 3.40
C LEU A 16 -14.47 1.78 4.92
N SER A 17 -15.56 2.14 5.60
CA SER A 17 -15.57 2.28 7.06
C SER A 17 -15.21 0.97 7.76
N LEU A 18 -15.75 -0.16 7.30
CA LEU A 18 -15.40 -1.48 7.84
C LEU A 18 -13.92 -1.80 7.61
N CYS A 19 -13.40 -1.58 6.40
CA CYS A 19 -11.97 -1.79 6.11
C CYS A 19 -11.08 -0.89 6.96
N PHE A 20 -11.49 0.37 7.20
CA PHE A 20 -10.74 1.31 8.02
C PHE A 20 -10.71 0.90 9.50
N ILE A 21 -11.87 0.56 10.08
CA ILE A 21 -11.97 0.07 11.46
C ILE A 21 -11.13 -1.21 11.61
N TYR A 22 -11.25 -2.13 10.66
CA TYR A 22 -10.49 -3.37 10.65
C TYR A 22 -8.99 -3.13 10.56
N ALA A 23 -8.53 -2.32 9.60
CA ALA A 23 -7.11 -2.00 9.42
C ALA A 23 -6.53 -1.31 10.66
N ARG A 24 -7.28 -0.39 11.26
CA ARG A 24 -6.87 0.30 12.49
C ARG A 24 -6.75 -0.68 13.67
N GLY A 25 -7.75 -1.53 13.87
CA GLY A 25 -7.71 -2.55 14.92
C GLY A 25 -6.57 -3.55 14.70
N PHE A 26 -6.38 -4.02 13.47
CA PHE A 26 -5.29 -4.92 13.11
C PHE A 26 -3.92 -4.31 13.38
N TYR A 27 -3.73 -3.04 12.99
CA TYR A 27 -2.50 -2.32 13.27
C TYR A 27 -2.27 -2.12 14.78
N GLN A 28 -3.30 -1.77 15.55
CA GLN A 28 -3.20 -1.69 17.02
C GLN A 28 -2.84 -3.04 17.66
N LEU A 29 -3.37 -4.14 17.14
CA LEU A 29 -2.97 -5.49 17.59
C LEU A 29 -1.51 -5.79 17.26
N ALA A 30 -1.03 -5.38 16.08
CA ALA A 30 0.38 -5.54 15.70
C ALA A 30 1.32 -4.81 16.66
N LEU A 31 0.93 -3.61 17.10
CA LEU A 31 1.69 -2.80 18.05
C LEU A 31 1.64 -3.33 19.48
N SER A 32 0.56 -4.03 19.86
CA SER A 32 0.30 -4.41 21.26
C SER A 32 1.38 -5.28 21.90
N SER A 33 2.01 -6.17 21.13
CA SER A 33 3.14 -6.99 21.58
C SER A 33 3.83 -7.65 20.40
N ILE A 34 5.09 -8.02 20.58
CA ILE A 34 5.87 -8.78 19.59
C ILE A 34 5.19 -10.12 19.28
N THR A 35 4.64 -10.79 20.29
CA THR A 35 3.91 -12.04 20.11
C THR A 35 2.69 -11.86 19.21
N MET A 36 1.93 -10.79 19.40
CA MET A 36 0.79 -10.48 18.55
C MET A 36 1.23 -10.10 17.13
N ALA A 37 2.29 -9.30 16.98
CA ALA A 37 2.88 -8.99 15.67
C ALA A 37 3.24 -10.27 14.90
N VAL A 38 3.97 -11.20 15.53
CA VAL A 38 4.33 -12.50 14.95
C VAL A 38 3.09 -13.31 14.58
N LEU A 39 2.13 -13.41 15.51
CA LEU A 39 0.92 -14.20 15.32
C LEU A 39 0.13 -13.70 14.10
N ILE A 40 -0.14 -12.40 14.02
CA ILE A 40 -1.07 -11.86 13.03
C ILE A 40 -0.41 -11.58 11.68
N THR A 41 0.90 -11.27 11.64
CA THR A 41 1.59 -10.92 10.39
C THR A 41 2.32 -12.09 9.73
N LEU A 42 2.73 -13.11 10.50
CA LEU A 42 3.48 -14.26 9.99
C LEU A 42 2.70 -15.57 10.11
N VAL A 43 2.19 -15.87 11.32
CA VAL A 43 1.52 -17.17 11.57
C VAL A 43 0.16 -17.24 10.90
N LEU A 44 -0.67 -16.20 11.03
CA LEU A 44 -2.03 -16.17 10.51
C LEU A 44 -2.07 -16.34 8.98
N PRO A 45 -1.27 -15.62 8.16
CA PRO A 45 -1.24 -15.86 6.71
C PRO A 45 -0.84 -17.28 6.33
N VAL A 46 0.05 -17.93 7.10
CA VAL A 46 0.45 -19.32 6.87
C VAL A 46 -0.69 -20.28 7.23
N LEU A 47 -1.29 -20.12 8.41
CA LEU A 47 -2.39 -20.97 8.88
C LEU A 47 -3.61 -20.92 7.95
N PHE A 48 -3.94 -19.73 7.45
CA PHE A 48 -5.08 -19.54 6.55
C PHE A 48 -4.70 -19.57 5.07
N SER A 49 -3.44 -19.91 4.74
CA SER A 49 -3.02 -20.11 3.35
C SER A 49 -3.86 -21.13 2.55
N PRO A 50 -4.45 -22.19 3.15
CA PRO A 50 -5.35 -23.09 2.42
C PRO A 50 -6.63 -22.41 1.91
N LEU A 51 -7.05 -21.28 2.51
CA LEU A 51 -8.21 -20.53 2.06
C LEU A 51 -7.91 -19.65 0.84
N ILE A 52 -6.64 -19.49 0.46
CA ILE A 52 -6.25 -18.67 -0.68
C ILE A 52 -6.83 -19.26 -1.96
N LYS A 53 -7.69 -18.48 -2.62
CA LYS A 53 -8.26 -18.84 -3.91
C LYS A 53 -7.28 -18.52 -5.04
N ARG A 54 -7.28 -19.36 -6.07
CA ARG A 54 -6.60 -19.05 -7.34
C ARG A 54 -7.41 -18.02 -8.09
N VAL A 55 -6.99 -16.77 -7.95
CA VAL A 55 -7.62 -15.61 -8.59
C VAL A 55 -6.74 -15.07 -9.74
N GLU A 56 -7.31 -14.36 -10.72
CA GLU A 56 -6.51 -13.57 -11.68
C GLU A 56 -5.45 -12.69 -10.95
N ASN A 57 -4.22 -12.64 -11.47
CA ASN A 57 -3.05 -12.00 -10.81
C ASN A 57 -2.58 -12.63 -9.49
N HIS A 58 -3.05 -13.84 -9.12
CA HIS A 58 -2.66 -14.52 -7.88
C HIS A 58 -1.13 -14.61 -7.67
N GLN A 59 -0.36 -14.87 -8.72
CA GLN A 59 1.12 -14.95 -8.61
C GLN A 59 1.77 -13.61 -8.26
N GLU A 60 1.22 -12.50 -8.76
CA GLU A 60 1.71 -11.15 -8.45
C GLU A 60 1.35 -10.77 -7.01
N ILE A 61 0.11 -11.02 -6.60
CA ILE A 61 -0.34 -10.77 -5.22
C ILE A 61 0.44 -11.65 -4.24
N LYS A 62 0.71 -12.92 -4.57
CA LYS A 62 1.53 -13.81 -3.75
C LYS A 62 2.98 -13.32 -3.62
N ARG A 63 3.59 -12.82 -4.70
CA ARG A 63 4.92 -12.20 -4.66
C ARG A 63 4.95 -10.98 -3.74
N ILE A 64 3.94 -10.11 -3.84
CA ILE A 64 3.82 -8.93 -2.97
C ILE A 64 3.65 -9.37 -1.51
N LEU A 65 2.77 -10.34 -1.25
CA LEU A 65 2.55 -10.87 0.09
C LEU A 65 3.85 -11.42 0.72
N ILE A 66 4.65 -12.17 -0.04
CA ILE A 66 5.94 -12.70 0.45
C ILE A 66 6.90 -11.56 0.78
N LEU A 67 6.99 -10.56 -0.11
CA LEU A 67 7.85 -9.40 0.08
C LEU A 67 7.44 -8.61 1.35
N GLU A 68 6.16 -8.32 1.50
CA GLU A 68 5.62 -7.59 2.65
C GLU A 68 5.68 -8.41 3.95
N SER A 69 5.57 -9.75 3.88
CA SER A 69 5.84 -10.62 5.04
C SER A 69 7.31 -10.56 5.46
N GLY A 70 8.23 -10.48 4.49
CA GLY A 70 9.64 -10.24 4.74
C GLY A 70 9.89 -8.92 5.46
N PHE A 71 9.19 -7.85 5.07
CA PHE A 71 9.24 -6.57 5.78
C PHE A 71 8.74 -6.67 7.22
N ASN A 72 7.57 -7.29 7.43
CA ASN A 72 7.02 -7.49 8.77
C ASN A 72 7.99 -8.31 9.66
N PHE A 73 8.70 -9.28 9.07
CA PHE A 73 9.75 -10.00 9.76
C PHE A 73 10.94 -9.11 10.15
N ILE A 74 11.40 -8.22 9.25
CA ILE A 74 12.45 -7.24 9.58
C ILE A 74 11.99 -6.32 10.73
N CYS A 75 10.73 -5.87 10.71
CA CYS A 75 10.15 -5.10 11.82
C CYS A 75 10.16 -5.87 13.14
N ILE A 76 9.77 -7.14 13.13
CA ILE A 76 9.82 -8.00 14.33
C ILE A 76 11.25 -8.14 14.85
N LEU A 77 12.22 -8.38 13.96
CA LEU A 77 13.64 -8.45 14.34
C LEU A 77 14.10 -7.14 14.99
N ALA A 78 13.70 -6.00 14.43
CA ALA A 78 13.98 -4.68 15.00
C ALA A 78 13.38 -4.50 16.40
N LEU A 79 12.15 -4.97 16.63
CA LEU A 79 11.46 -4.87 17.93
C LEU A 79 12.06 -5.76 19.02
N THR A 80 12.69 -6.87 18.63
CA THR A 80 13.29 -7.84 19.57
C THR A 80 14.72 -7.52 19.99
N ASP A 81 15.35 -6.52 19.37
CA ASP A 81 16.80 -6.22 19.51
C ASP A 81 17.71 -7.46 19.30
N PHE A 82 17.23 -8.50 18.60
CA PHE A 82 18.01 -9.73 18.35
C PHE A 82 19.23 -9.50 17.43
N ILE A 83 19.23 -8.42 16.65
CA ILE A 83 20.25 -8.12 15.66
C ILE A 83 20.72 -6.67 15.86
N TYR A 84 22.01 -6.43 15.63
CA TYR A 84 22.59 -5.09 15.64
C TYR A 84 21.82 -4.12 14.72
N LYS A 85 21.49 -2.93 15.23
CA LYS A 85 20.63 -1.94 14.55
C LYS A 85 21.11 -1.56 13.15
N GLY A 86 22.41 -1.45 12.90
CA GLY A 86 22.92 -1.16 11.54
C GLY A 86 22.63 -2.28 10.53
N ALA A 87 22.52 -3.53 10.97
CA ALA A 87 22.09 -4.62 10.10
C ALA A 87 20.58 -4.55 9.80
N ILE A 88 19.76 -4.09 10.76
CA ILE A 88 18.33 -3.82 10.52
C ILE A 88 18.15 -2.73 9.46
N ASP A 89 18.88 -1.61 9.57
CA ASP A 89 18.84 -0.53 8.56
C ASP A 89 19.22 -1.05 7.17
N THR A 90 20.27 -1.87 7.09
CA THR A 90 20.69 -2.52 5.83
C THR A 90 19.57 -3.39 5.24
N LEU A 91 18.87 -4.17 6.07
CA LEU A 91 17.75 -4.99 5.63
C LEU A 91 16.59 -4.13 5.09
N PHE A 92 16.27 -3.02 5.75
CA PHE A 92 15.25 -2.09 5.24
C PHE A 92 15.66 -1.46 3.91
N VAL A 93 16.91 -1.05 3.74
CA VAL A 93 17.42 -0.52 2.46
C VAL A 93 17.29 -1.56 1.36
N VAL A 94 17.73 -2.80 1.60
CA VAL A 94 17.60 -3.91 0.65
C VAL A 94 16.14 -4.14 0.29
N PHE A 95 15.25 -4.15 1.29
CA PHE A 95 13.82 -4.28 1.07
C PHE A 95 13.27 -3.19 0.15
N PHE A 96 13.55 -1.91 0.43
CA PHE A 96 13.05 -0.80 -0.38
C PHE A 96 13.60 -0.84 -1.81
N ILE A 97 14.86 -1.23 -2.01
CA ILE A 97 15.45 -1.44 -3.35
C ILE A 97 14.70 -2.54 -4.11
N ILE A 98 14.48 -3.70 -3.47
CA ILE A 98 13.77 -4.83 -4.09
C ILE A 98 12.33 -4.43 -4.42
N GLN A 99 11.65 -3.72 -3.52
CA GLN A 99 10.28 -3.27 -3.70
C GLN A 99 10.16 -2.27 -4.85
N ALA A 100 10.97 -1.21 -4.84
CA ALA A 100 10.99 -0.19 -5.89
C ALA A 100 11.36 -0.78 -7.26
N GLY A 101 12.43 -1.57 -7.31
CA GLY A 101 12.87 -2.27 -8.52
C GLY A 101 11.82 -3.25 -9.03
N GLY A 102 11.15 -3.96 -8.13
CA GLY A 102 10.04 -4.87 -8.46
C GLY A 102 8.87 -4.16 -9.14
N PHE A 103 8.44 -3.01 -8.62
CA PHE A 103 7.37 -2.22 -9.23
C PHE A 103 7.77 -1.67 -10.61
N ILE A 104 8.97 -1.09 -10.72
CA ILE A 104 9.50 -0.59 -12.00
C ILE A 104 9.57 -1.71 -13.04
N ALA A 105 10.11 -2.88 -12.67
CA ALA A 105 10.22 -4.02 -13.57
C ALA A 105 8.85 -4.53 -14.04
N VAL A 106 7.85 -4.57 -13.15
CA VAL A 106 6.47 -4.95 -13.50
C VAL A 106 5.86 -3.93 -14.47
N GLN A 107 6.03 -2.63 -14.23
CA GLN A 107 5.49 -1.59 -15.11
C GLN A 107 6.13 -1.62 -16.50
N ILE A 108 7.45 -1.83 -16.59
CA ILE A 108 8.14 -2.00 -17.88
C ILE A 108 7.61 -3.24 -18.60
N LYS A 109 7.51 -4.38 -17.91
CA LYS A 109 6.99 -5.64 -18.49
C LYS A 109 5.56 -5.49 -18.99
N LYS A 110 4.71 -4.76 -18.26
CA LYS A 110 3.31 -4.48 -18.62
C LYS A 110 3.17 -3.31 -19.62
N LYS A 111 4.26 -2.69 -20.06
CA LYS A 111 4.28 -1.49 -20.92
C LYS A 111 3.47 -0.31 -20.34
N ALA A 112 3.38 -0.22 -19.02
CA ALA A 112 2.68 0.83 -18.28
C ALA A 112 3.53 2.11 -18.16
N PHE A 113 4.04 2.62 -19.29
CA PHE A 113 5.02 3.71 -19.32
C PHE A 113 4.50 5.04 -18.74
N LEU A 114 3.17 5.26 -18.76
CA LEU A 114 2.58 6.44 -18.15
C LEU A 114 2.67 6.44 -16.62
N SER A 115 2.80 5.27 -15.99
CA SER A 115 2.95 5.13 -14.55
C SER A 115 4.41 5.13 -14.09
N LEU A 116 5.34 4.84 -15.00
CA LEU A 116 6.76 4.74 -14.69
C LEU A 116 7.35 6.00 -14.04
N PRO A 117 7.02 7.25 -14.47
CA PRO A 117 7.51 8.45 -13.82
C PRO A 117 7.15 8.53 -12.34
N SER A 118 5.92 8.15 -11.96
CA SER A 118 5.49 8.16 -10.56
C SER A 118 6.28 7.17 -9.70
N SER A 119 6.57 5.97 -10.22
CA SER A 119 7.39 4.96 -9.52
C SER A 119 8.85 5.39 -9.38
N LEU A 120 9.40 6.07 -10.39
CA LEU A 120 10.74 6.65 -10.32
C LEU A 120 10.80 7.78 -9.28
N CYS A 121 9.82 8.69 -9.26
CA CYS A 121 9.73 9.74 -8.25
C CYS A 121 9.61 9.15 -6.83
N LEU A 122 8.80 8.10 -6.67
CA LEU A 122 8.69 7.38 -5.40
C LEU A 122 10.02 6.77 -4.96
N SER A 123 10.75 6.15 -5.90
CA SER A 123 12.07 5.55 -5.64
C SER A 123 13.08 6.62 -5.20
N VAL A 124 13.14 7.74 -5.91
CA VAL A 124 14.02 8.87 -5.57
C VAL A 124 13.66 9.44 -4.20
N ALA A 125 12.38 9.65 -3.91
CA ALA A 125 11.94 10.18 -2.63
C ALA A 125 12.25 9.23 -1.46
N ILE A 126 12.11 7.90 -1.66
CA ILE A 126 12.54 6.90 -0.67
C ILE A 126 14.07 6.96 -0.47
N THR A 127 14.85 7.05 -1.55
CA THR A 127 16.31 7.16 -1.46
C THR A 127 16.74 8.41 -0.69
N ILE A 128 16.11 9.56 -0.95
CA ILE A 128 16.38 10.81 -0.20
C ILE A 128 16.06 10.62 1.29
N TRP A 129 14.92 10.01 1.60
CA TRP A 129 14.53 9.73 2.98
C TRP A 129 15.51 8.77 3.69
N ILE A 130 16.03 7.76 3.00
CA ILE A 130 17.06 6.84 3.51
C ILE A 130 18.37 7.58 3.78
N ILE A 131 18.85 8.39 2.83
CA ILE A 131 20.16 9.07 2.92
C ILE A 131 20.18 10.11 4.04
N ASN A 132 19.05 10.80 4.25
CA ASN A 132 18.88 11.76 5.35
C ASN A 132 18.52 11.10 6.68
N GLY A 133 18.27 9.80 6.68
CA GLY A 133 17.92 9.04 7.86
C GLY A 133 19.13 8.79 8.75
N ASN A 134 18.86 8.57 10.04
CA ASN A 134 19.81 8.07 11.01
C ASN A 134 19.59 6.55 11.19
N GLN A 135 19.89 6.05 12.37
CA GLN A 135 19.63 4.67 12.75
C GLN A 135 18.14 4.47 13.08
N THR A 136 17.58 3.30 12.75
CA THR A 136 16.21 2.95 13.17
C THR A 136 16.05 3.01 14.69
N GLU A 137 14.96 3.66 15.14
CA GLU A 137 14.64 3.86 16.56
C GLU A 137 13.35 3.15 16.96
N LEU A 138 13.32 2.67 18.22
CA LEU A 138 12.14 2.10 18.86
C LEU A 138 11.44 3.22 19.64
N LEU A 139 10.20 3.55 19.27
CA LEU A 139 9.43 4.62 19.92
C LEU A 139 8.62 4.13 21.14
N GLY A 140 8.74 2.85 21.50
CA GLY A 140 7.86 2.19 22.47
C GLY A 140 6.59 1.63 21.82
N ASP A 141 5.85 0.79 22.55
CA ASP A 141 4.56 0.19 22.12
C ASP A 141 4.58 -0.45 20.71
N GLY A 142 5.69 -1.13 20.36
CA GLY A 142 5.83 -1.80 19.06
C GLY A 142 5.99 -0.86 17.86
N LYS A 143 6.11 0.46 18.07
CA LYS A 143 6.30 1.44 17.00
C LYS A 143 7.77 1.56 16.58
N LEU A 144 7.98 1.66 15.27
CA LEU A 144 9.31 1.73 14.66
C LEU A 144 9.49 3.02 13.87
N LEU A 145 10.45 3.85 14.28
CA LEU A 145 10.90 4.96 13.45
C LEU A 145 12.03 4.47 12.54
N ILE A 146 11.65 3.95 11.38
CA ILE A 146 12.57 3.42 10.38
C ILE A 146 13.53 4.53 9.93
N PHE A 147 14.83 4.25 9.97
CA PHE A 147 15.90 5.24 9.74
C PHE A 147 15.85 6.47 10.66
N GLY A 148 15.22 6.37 11.83
CA GLY A 148 15.18 7.45 12.82
C GLY A 148 14.52 8.75 12.34
N LEU A 149 13.80 8.70 11.22
CA LEU A 149 13.25 9.89 10.56
C LEU A 149 11.81 9.65 10.14
N ALA A 150 10.92 10.56 10.53
CA ALA A 150 9.53 10.54 10.08
C ALA A 150 9.46 10.68 8.56
N VAL A 151 8.58 9.91 7.92
CA VAL A 151 8.39 9.97 6.46
C VAL A 151 7.91 11.38 6.07
N PRO A 152 8.64 12.11 5.21
CA PRO A 152 8.27 13.47 4.83
C PRO A 152 6.93 13.49 4.11
N TRP A 153 6.16 14.57 4.29
CA TRP A 153 4.82 14.67 3.73
C TRP A 153 4.83 14.62 2.18
N GLN A 154 5.91 15.07 1.55
CA GLN A 154 6.12 14.97 0.10
C GLN A 154 6.14 13.50 -0.33
N LEU A 155 6.86 12.64 0.40
CA LEU A 155 6.91 11.21 0.13
C LEU A 155 5.54 10.56 0.35
N LYS A 156 4.79 10.95 1.40
CA LYS A 156 3.39 10.50 1.59
C LYS A 156 2.49 10.90 0.41
N GLY A 157 2.64 12.12 -0.10
CA GLY A 157 1.90 12.63 -1.27
C GLY A 157 2.26 11.90 -2.57
N ILE A 158 3.55 11.67 -2.82
CA ILE A 158 4.05 10.88 -3.97
C ILE A 158 3.48 9.46 -3.89
N TYR A 159 3.51 8.84 -2.72
CA TYR A 159 2.96 7.50 -2.51
C TYR A 159 1.45 7.45 -2.81
N PHE A 160 0.68 8.45 -2.37
CA PHE A 160 -0.75 8.52 -2.66
C PHE A 160 -1.04 8.63 -4.16
N ALA A 161 -0.36 9.54 -4.86
CA ALA A 161 -0.53 9.74 -6.29
C ALA A 161 -0.12 8.49 -7.10
N TRP A 162 1.00 7.87 -6.72
CA TRP A 162 1.44 6.59 -7.28
C TRP A 162 0.40 5.48 -7.07
N LEU A 163 -0.11 5.31 -5.84
CA LEU A 163 -1.09 4.28 -5.51
C LEU A 163 -2.40 4.49 -6.30
N ALA A 164 -2.88 5.74 -6.39
CA ALA A 164 -4.07 6.07 -7.14
C ALA A 164 -3.90 5.74 -8.64
N GLN A 165 -2.73 6.02 -9.20
CA GLN A 165 -2.39 5.69 -10.58
C GLN A 165 -2.39 4.18 -10.84
N VAL A 166 -1.75 3.40 -9.96
CA VAL A 166 -1.75 1.92 -10.04
C VAL A 166 -3.19 1.39 -10.00
N LEU A 167 -3.98 1.80 -9.01
CA LEU A 167 -5.32 1.25 -8.78
C LEU A 167 -6.34 1.65 -9.85
N LEU A 168 -6.30 2.90 -10.33
CA LEU A 168 -7.31 3.41 -11.25
C LEU A 168 -6.93 3.26 -12.72
N ASN A 169 -5.63 3.18 -13.06
CA ASN A 169 -5.20 3.02 -14.45
C ASN A 169 -4.72 1.60 -14.75
N GLU A 170 -3.79 1.05 -13.97
CA GLU A 170 -3.24 -0.30 -14.24
C GLU A 170 -4.24 -1.40 -13.89
N TYR A 171 -4.96 -1.23 -12.78
CA TYR A 171 -6.02 -2.15 -12.33
C TYR A 171 -7.43 -1.74 -12.79
N ARG A 172 -7.56 -0.88 -13.81
CA ARG A 172 -8.86 -0.43 -14.32
C ARG A 172 -9.78 -1.55 -14.80
N HIS A 173 -9.23 -2.71 -15.17
CA HIS A 173 -9.99 -3.90 -15.58
C HIS A 173 -10.85 -4.48 -14.45
N ILE A 174 -10.57 -4.14 -13.19
CA ILE A 174 -11.35 -4.55 -12.01
C ILE A 174 -12.59 -3.64 -11.83
N LEU A 175 -12.59 -2.45 -12.43
CA LEU A 175 -13.76 -1.55 -12.39
C LEU A 175 -14.96 -2.21 -13.09
N PRO A 176 -16.20 -1.95 -12.62
CA PRO A 176 -16.61 -0.92 -11.65
C PRO A 176 -16.44 -1.30 -10.17
N LYS A 177 -15.93 -2.50 -9.84
CA LYS A 177 -15.80 -2.95 -8.44
C LYS A 177 -14.71 -2.13 -7.74
N LEU A 178 -15.06 -1.53 -6.61
CA LEU A 178 -14.16 -0.63 -5.87
C LEU A 178 -13.50 -1.29 -4.66
N THR A 179 -13.79 -2.55 -4.35
CA THR A 179 -13.33 -3.21 -3.11
C THR A 179 -11.82 -3.12 -2.91
N ILE A 180 -11.02 -3.42 -3.94
CA ILE A 180 -9.56 -3.31 -3.90
C ILE A 180 -9.12 -1.86 -3.65
N LEU A 181 -9.72 -0.91 -4.37
CA LEU A 181 -9.44 0.51 -4.18
C LEU A 181 -9.73 0.96 -2.74
N LEU A 182 -10.89 0.60 -2.20
CA LEU A 182 -11.33 0.98 -0.86
C LEU A 182 -10.48 0.34 0.25
N VAL A 183 -10.07 -0.93 0.06
CA VAL A 183 -9.12 -1.61 0.93
C VAL A 183 -7.79 -0.85 1.02
N HIS A 184 -7.25 -0.43 -0.13
CA HIS A 184 -6.00 0.32 -0.16
C HIS A 184 -6.13 1.74 0.40
N ILE A 185 -7.26 2.42 0.17
CA ILE A 185 -7.55 3.73 0.78
C ILE A 185 -7.66 3.61 2.30
N ALA A 186 -8.31 2.56 2.82
CA ALA A 186 -8.42 2.31 4.26
C ALA A 186 -7.04 2.13 4.90
N SER A 187 -6.20 1.26 4.34
CA SER A 187 -4.84 1.03 4.83
C SER A 187 -3.96 2.28 4.72
N LEU A 188 -4.05 3.03 3.62
CA LEU A 188 -3.32 4.29 3.50
C LEU A 188 -3.79 5.32 4.54
N SER A 189 -5.09 5.40 4.81
CA SER A 189 -5.64 6.32 5.81
C SER A 189 -5.08 6.01 7.21
N VAL A 190 -5.00 4.73 7.59
CA VAL A 190 -4.35 4.31 8.84
C VAL A 190 -2.87 4.73 8.85
N ALA A 191 -2.15 4.50 7.76
CA ALA A 191 -0.74 4.86 7.66
C ALA A 191 -0.48 6.37 7.75
N LEU A 192 -1.35 7.20 7.17
CA LEU A 192 -1.24 8.66 7.24
C LEU A 192 -1.45 9.18 8.66
N MET A 193 -2.24 8.48 9.48
CA MET A 193 -2.47 8.79 10.89
C MET A 193 -1.40 8.22 11.82
N ALA A 194 -0.52 7.34 11.33
CA ALA A 194 0.53 6.71 12.11
C ALA A 194 1.85 7.50 12.03
N GLU A 195 2.63 7.42 13.10
CA GLU A 195 3.97 8.03 13.17
C GLU A 195 4.99 7.23 12.34
N ASP A 196 4.79 5.91 12.21
CA ASP A 196 5.62 4.95 11.47
C ASP A 196 4.98 4.55 10.12
N PHE A 197 4.74 5.55 9.28
CA PHE A 197 3.97 5.42 8.02
C PHE A 197 4.18 4.12 7.23
N PHE A 198 5.42 3.72 6.93
CA PHE A 198 5.68 2.50 6.13
C PHE A 198 5.35 1.21 6.88
N HIS A 199 5.59 1.15 8.19
CA HIS A 199 5.23 0.00 9.01
C HIS A 199 3.70 -0.16 9.06
N ALA A 200 2.98 0.89 9.43
CA ALA A 200 1.53 0.90 9.42
C ALA A 200 0.95 0.56 8.05
N ARG A 201 1.52 1.12 6.97
CA ARG A 201 1.07 0.85 5.60
C ARG A 201 1.27 -0.60 5.21
N ILE A 202 2.46 -1.16 5.38
CA ILE A 202 2.80 -2.50 4.89
C ILE A 202 2.10 -3.58 5.71
N VAL A 203 2.04 -3.45 7.03
CA VAL A 203 1.30 -4.38 7.91
C VAL A 203 -0.18 -4.44 7.53
N THR A 204 -0.82 -3.29 7.34
CA THR A 204 -2.25 -3.26 6.98
C THR A 204 -2.50 -3.64 5.52
N ALA A 205 -1.61 -3.27 4.59
CA ALA A 205 -1.71 -3.64 3.17
C ALA A 205 -1.65 -5.14 2.98
N SER A 206 -0.62 -5.77 3.52
CA SER A 206 -0.33 -7.20 3.36
C SER A 206 -1.48 -8.05 3.86
N HIS A 207 -2.01 -7.70 5.02
CA HIS A 207 -3.13 -8.44 5.59
C HIS A 207 -4.42 -8.24 4.80
N LEU A 208 -4.74 -7.02 4.34
CA LEU A 208 -5.91 -6.82 3.51
C LEU A 208 -5.77 -7.48 2.12
N LEU A 209 -4.55 -7.55 1.56
CA LEU A 209 -4.26 -8.32 0.34
C LEU A 209 -4.43 -9.82 0.57
N PHE A 210 -4.01 -10.32 1.73
CA PHE A 210 -4.24 -11.70 2.15
C PHE A 210 -5.74 -12.02 2.23
N LEU A 211 -6.54 -11.16 2.87
CA LEU A 211 -7.99 -11.31 2.89
C LEU A 211 -8.60 -11.22 1.49
N SER A 212 -8.05 -10.35 0.63
CA SER A 212 -8.45 -10.27 -0.78
C SER A 212 -8.28 -11.60 -1.52
N LEU A 213 -7.20 -12.32 -1.26
CA LEU A 213 -6.94 -13.65 -1.81
C LEU A 213 -7.87 -14.73 -1.22
N CYS A 214 -8.19 -14.66 0.07
CA CYS A 214 -9.08 -15.63 0.70
C CYS A 214 -10.53 -15.49 0.24
N PHE A 215 -10.99 -14.24 0.07
CA PHE A 215 -12.39 -13.93 -0.21
C PHE A 215 -12.70 -13.62 -1.68
N ASP A 216 -11.68 -13.39 -2.50
CA ASP A 216 -11.81 -12.92 -3.89
C ASP A 216 -12.60 -11.60 -3.99
N LEU A 217 -12.15 -10.60 -3.23
CA LEU A 217 -12.84 -9.32 -3.06
C LEU A 217 -13.07 -8.58 -4.39
N LYS A 218 -12.24 -8.82 -5.39
CA LYS A 218 -12.34 -8.22 -6.72
C LYS A 218 -13.50 -8.79 -7.55
N SER A 219 -14.00 -9.98 -7.22
CA SER A 219 -15.07 -10.61 -7.97
C SER A 219 -16.35 -9.80 -7.84
N ARG A 220 -17.05 -9.65 -8.97
CA ARG A 220 -18.39 -9.04 -9.01
C ARG A 220 -19.40 -9.85 -8.20
N SER A 221 -19.24 -11.17 -8.08
CA SER A 221 -20.13 -12.02 -7.28
C SER A 221 -19.92 -11.85 -5.78
N TRP A 222 -18.74 -11.40 -5.34
CA TRP A 222 -18.43 -11.24 -3.93
C TRP A 222 -19.16 -10.04 -3.32
N GLY A 223 -19.99 -10.30 -2.31
CA GLY A 223 -20.87 -9.29 -1.67
C GLY A 223 -22.08 -8.87 -2.53
N GLY A 224 -22.25 -9.47 -3.71
CA GLY A 224 -23.29 -9.12 -4.69
C GLY A 224 -22.81 -8.15 -5.79
N GLU A 225 -23.47 -8.21 -6.94
CA GLU A 225 -23.05 -7.49 -8.15
C GLU A 225 -23.05 -5.96 -7.98
N ASP A 226 -23.95 -5.41 -7.17
CA ASP A 226 -24.06 -3.97 -6.93
C ASP A 226 -23.32 -3.50 -5.67
N PHE A 227 -22.57 -4.38 -5.01
CA PHE A 227 -21.89 -4.06 -3.78
C PHE A 227 -20.56 -3.36 -4.00
N ALA A 228 -20.39 -2.17 -3.43
CA ALA A 228 -19.16 -1.38 -3.46
C ALA A 228 -18.66 -1.14 -4.90
N ILE A 229 -19.52 -0.53 -5.72
CA ILE A 229 -19.24 -0.28 -7.14
C ILE A 229 -19.38 1.20 -7.47
N SER A 230 -18.70 1.66 -8.52
CA SER A 230 -18.95 2.99 -9.09
C SER A 230 -18.90 2.97 -10.60
N GLN A 231 -20.07 3.07 -11.22
CA GLN A 231 -20.18 3.21 -12.67
C GLN A 231 -19.58 4.52 -13.17
N ARG A 232 -19.60 5.58 -12.35
CA ARG A 232 -19.00 6.86 -12.71
C ARG A 232 -17.48 6.73 -12.87
N ILE A 233 -16.81 6.12 -11.89
CA ILE A 233 -15.36 5.88 -11.96
C ILE A 233 -15.04 4.95 -13.13
N ASN A 234 -15.84 3.90 -13.32
CA ASN A 234 -15.70 2.97 -14.43
C ASN A 234 -15.73 3.68 -15.79
N VAL A 235 -16.79 4.43 -16.08
CA VAL A 235 -16.95 5.18 -17.33
C VAL A 235 -15.81 6.18 -17.53
N MET A 236 -15.41 6.89 -16.47
CA MET A 236 -14.28 7.82 -16.54
C MET A 236 -12.97 7.11 -16.90
N MET A 237 -12.64 5.99 -16.26
CA MET A 237 -11.36 5.30 -16.48
C MET A 237 -11.35 4.39 -17.72
N LEU A 238 -12.52 4.02 -18.26
CA LEU A 238 -12.64 3.37 -19.57
C LEU A 238 -12.35 4.34 -20.72
N ASN A 239 -12.60 5.65 -20.53
CA ASN A 239 -12.17 6.65 -21.50
C ASN A 239 -10.65 6.81 -21.44
N ILE A 240 -9.97 6.34 -22.49
CA ILE A 240 -8.50 6.33 -22.56
C ILE A 240 -7.88 7.72 -22.41
N ASN A 241 -8.55 8.77 -22.89
CA ASN A 241 -8.04 10.14 -22.79
C ASN A 241 -8.08 10.62 -21.34
N ILE A 242 -9.17 10.33 -20.62
CA ILE A 242 -9.31 10.67 -19.20
C ILE A 242 -8.32 9.86 -18.37
N ALA A 243 -8.19 8.55 -18.61
CA ALA A 243 -7.24 7.70 -17.89
C ALA A 243 -5.77 8.13 -18.09
N ASN A 244 -5.42 8.52 -19.32
CA ASN A 244 -4.10 9.05 -19.65
C ASN A 244 -3.87 10.42 -19.01
N LEU A 245 -4.87 11.31 -19.03
CA LEU A 245 -4.80 12.61 -18.37
C LEU A 245 -4.61 12.45 -16.86
N PHE A 246 -5.40 11.59 -16.22
CA PHE A 246 -5.28 11.26 -14.80
C PHE A 246 -3.87 10.77 -14.45
N SER A 247 -3.31 9.87 -15.26
CA SER A 247 -1.94 9.35 -15.11
C SER A 247 -0.88 10.45 -15.22
N ARG A 248 -1.02 11.37 -16.19
CA ARG A 248 -0.11 12.51 -16.36
C ARG A 248 -0.19 13.48 -15.20
N VAL A 249 -1.39 13.77 -14.69
CA VAL A 249 -1.60 14.63 -13.52
C VAL A 249 -0.94 14.01 -12.28
N CYS A 250 -1.13 12.71 -12.03
CA CYS A 250 -0.46 12.03 -10.91
C CYS A 250 1.07 12.07 -11.05
N SER A 251 1.59 11.81 -12.25
CA SER A 251 3.04 11.87 -12.51
C SER A 251 3.61 13.27 -12.34
N LEU A 252 2.90 14.30 -12.80
CA LEU A 252 3.30 15.70 -12.64
C LEU A 252 3.29 16.10 -11.15
N LEU A 253 2.27 15.68 -10.40
CA LEU A 253 2.22 15.89 -8.96
C LEU A 253 3.41 15.22 -8.25
N CYS A 254 3.72 13.97 -8.60
CA CYS A 254 4.90 13.27 -8.06
C CYS A 254 6.19 14.02 -8.38
N LEU A 255 6.33 14.54 -9.60
CA LEU A 255 7.50 15.29 -10.03
C LEU A 255 7.65 16.60 -9.23
N ILE A 256 6.57 17.36 -9.07
CA ILE A 256 6.56 18.60 -8.27
C ILE A 256 6.97 18.30 -6.82
N LEU A 257 6.40 17.26 -6.22
CA LEU A 257 6.68 16.88 -4.83
C LEU A 257 8.11 16.38 -4.64
N VAL A 258 8.67 15.61 -5.58
CA VAL A 258 10.05 15.13 -5.47
C VAL A 258 11.05 16.26 -5.67
N ILE A 259 10.80 17.19 -6.60
CA ILE A 259 11.62 18.40 -6.76
C ILE A 259 11.58 19.23 -5.48
N HIS A 260 10.39 19.45 -4.92
CA HIS A 260 10.24 20.17 -3.65
C HIS A 260 11.00 19.48 -2.50
N LEU A 261 10.96 18.14 -2.43
CA LEU A 261 11.72 17.37 -1.44
C LEU A 261 13.25 17.52 -1.63
N ILE A 262 13.73 17.46 -2.87
CA ILE A 262 15.14 17.65 -3.20
C ILE A 262 15.61 19.06 -2.79
N LEU A 263 14.85 20.09 -3.14
CA LEU A 263 15.20 21.48 -2.83
C LEU A 263 15.30 21.73 -1.32
N ILE A 264 14.40 21.15 -0.53
CA ILE A 264 14.46 21.27 0.94
C ILE A 264 15.63 20.49 1.52
N THR A 265 16.03 19.38 0.89
CA THR A 265 17.16 18.57 1.37
C THR A 265 18.51 19.24 1.11
N LEU A 266 18.61 20.04 0.04
CA LEU A 266 19.84 20.73 -0.35
C LEU A 266 20.07 22.07 0.37
N ASN A 267 19.04 22.62 1.02
CA ASN A 267 19.08 23.87 1.77
C ASN A 267 19.24 23.61 3.26
#